data_AF-A0A1G4J9E6-F1
#
_entry.id   AF-A0A1G4J9E6-F1
#
_cell.length_a   1.000
_cell.length_b   1.000
_cell.length_c   1.000
_cell.angle_alpha   90.00
_cell.angle_beta   90.00
_cell.angle_gamma   90.00
#
_symmetry.space_group_name_H-M   'P 1'
#
loop_
_entity.id
_entity.type
_entity.pdbx_description
1 polymer ?
#
loop_
_entity_poly.entity_id
_entity_poly.type
_entity_poly.pdbx_seq_one_letter_code
_entity_poly.pdbx_strand_id
1 'polypeptide(L)'
;MNKVSSRNQATAVVNNVLSQILPGCAKIDGNTSRPSRSKRASKGSKAQLISQNLKNAARVREQDAHGIKKKELKKRKKQIKAKLAHEDKMDQNAKLQILQKHQEQGTLTQKERKFLNKVIGRNVRDLKSWDMEGEETLSELQESILDSRSKQGSARSKKGRKDFREAQSSKAQTSDHRYAGLTPGLAPVGLSDEEESDGE
;
A
#
# COMPACT_ATOMS: atom_id res chain seq x y z
N MET A 1 -37.15 -4.77 13.61
CA MET A 1 -38.27 -3.82 13.35
C MET A 1 -37.85 -2.43 13.82
N ASN A 2 -37.73 -1.47 12.91
CA ASN A 2 -37.09 -0.17 13.19
C ASN A 2 -38.05 0.77 13.95
N LYS A 3 -37.93 0.80 15.29
CA LYS A 3 -38.70 1.68 16.20
C LYS A 3 -38.67 3.17 15.81
N VAL A 4 -37.61 3.61 15.14
CA VAL A 4 -37.46 4.98 14.63
C VAL A 4 -38.42 5.25 13.47
N SER A 5 -38.63 4.26 12.58
CA SER A 5 -39.53 4.40 11.42
C SER A 5 -40.99 4.50 11.84
N SER A 6 -41.43 3.66 12.80
CA SER A 6 -42.80 3.70 13.31
C SER A 6 -43.10 5.01 14.05
N ARG A 7 -42.14 5.50 14.85
CA ARG A 7 -42.27 6.81 15.53
C ARG A 7 -42.36 7.98 14.55
N ASN A 8 -41.60 7.95 13.47
CA ASN A 8 -41.65 9.00 12.44
C ASN A 8 -42.96 8.96 11.63
N GLN A 9 -43.52 7.79 11.39
CA GLN A 9 -44.82 7.64 10.73
C GLN A 9 -45.95 8.14 11.63
N ALA A 10 -45.94 7.78 12.92
CA ALA A 10 -46.95 8.22 13.88
C ALA A 10 -46.95 9.75 14.06
N THR A 11 -45.77 10.36 14.19
CA THR A 11 -45.64 11.84 14.31
C THR A 11 -46.11 12.57 13.05
N ALA A 12 -45.90 12.01 11.85
CA ALA A 12 -46.40 12.58 10.61
C ALA A 12 -47.94 12.59 10.54
N VAL A 13 -48.59 11.52 10.99
CA VAL A 13 -50.06 11.41 11.05
C VAL A 13 -50.63 12.42 12.03
N VAL A 14 -50.06 12.51 13.24
CA VAL A 14 -50.48 13.47 14.27
C VAL A 14 -50.33 14.91 13.76
N ASN A 15 -49.20 15.24 13.12
CA ASN A 15 -48.99 16.58 12.55
C ASN A 15 -50.00 16.92 11.44
N ASN A 16 -50.50 15.93 10.70
CA ASN A 16 -51.51 16.14 9.68
C ASN A 16 -52.89 16.43 10.29
N VAL A 17 -53.29 15.61 11.28
CA VAL A 17 -54.55 15.80 12.02
C VAL A 17 -54.56 17.15 12.74
N LEU A 18 -53.48 17.50 13.44
CA LEU A 18 -53.37 18.79 14.12
C LEU A 18 -53.45 19.97 13.15
N SER A 19 -52.87 19.86 11.95
CA SER A 19 -52.95 20.93 10.95
C SER A 19 -54.33 21.12 10.31
N GLN A 20 -55.18 20.09 10.36
CA GLN A 20 -56.56 20.17 9.88
C GLN A 20 -57.50 20.76 10.95
N ILE A 21 -57.23 20.47 12.23
CA ILE A 21 -58.06 20.93 13.34
C ILE A 21 -57.64 22.33 13.82
N LEU A 22 -56.35 22.63 13.81
CA LEU A 22 -55.77 23.88 14.28
C LEU A 22 -54.89 24.50 13.17
N PRO A 23 -55.48 25.29 12.26
CA PRO A 23 -54.71 26.01 11.27
C PRO A 23 -53.73 26.96 11.97
N GLY A 24 -52.43 26.76 11.77
CA GLY A 24 -51.36 27.56 12.38
C GLY A 24 -50.56 26.86 13.49
N CYS A 25 -50.89 25.63 13.88
CA CYS A 25 -50.11 24.92 14.90
C CYS A 25 -48.70 24.53 14.41
N ALA A 26 -47.70 24.68 15.28
CA ALA A 26 -46.33 24.24 15.00
C ALA A 26 -46.26 22.71 14.90
N LYS A 27 -45.67 22.18 13.83
CA LYS A 27 -45.50 20.73 13.64
C LYS A 27 -44.45 20.20 14.61
N ILE A 28 -44.75 19.08 15.26
CA ILE A 28 -43.87 18.41 16.19
C ILE A 28 -42.82 17.64 15.37
N ASP A 29 -41.65 18.22 15.19
CA ASP A 29 -40.48 17.55 14.60
C ASP A 29 -39.66 16.91 15.72
N GLY A 30 -39.50 15.58 15.71
CA GLY A 30 -38.74 14.82 16.72
C GLY A 30 -37.22 15.04 16.70
N ASN A 31 -36.74 16.08 16.00
CA ASN A 31 -35.34 16.45 15.90
C ASN A 31 -35.21 17.95 16.18
N THR A 32 -35.00 18.30 17.44
CA THR A 32 -34.89 19.68 17.95
C THR A 32 -33.57 20.36 17.56
N SER A 33 -33.09 20.15 16.33
CA SER A 33 -31.93 20.82 15.78
C SER A 33 -32.30 21.49 14.46
N ARG A 34 -32.61 22.80 14.55
CA ARG A 34 -32.78 23.77 13.45
C ARG A 34 -33.67 23.34 12.27
N PRO A 35 -34.78 24.04 11.99
CA PRO A 35 -35.45 23.86 10.70
C PRO A 35 -34.49 24.32 9.60
N SER A 36 -33.93 23.37 8.84
CA SER A 36 -33.16 23.67 7.63
C SER A 36 -34.07 24.39 6.62
N ARG A 37 -34.12 25.73 6.72
CA ARG A 37 -34.83 26.62 5.77
C ARG A 37 -34.39 26.40 4.32
N SER A 38 -33.23 25.76 4.10
CA SER A 38 -32.71 25.37 2.80
C SER A 38 -33.55 24.33 2.03
N LYS A 39 -34.24 23.39 2.70
CA LYS A 39 -35.02 22.34 1.99
C LYS A 39 -36.37 22.80 1.46
N ARG A 40 -36.87 23.97 1.90
CA ARG A 40 -38.16 24.51 1.44
C ARG A 40 -38.04 25.34 0.16
N ALA A 41 -36.84 25.81 -0.20
CA ALA A 41 -36.61 26.62 -1.38
C ALA A 41 -36.53 25.82 -2.71
N SER A 42 -36.44 24.48 -2.67
CA SER A 42 -36.43 23.65 -3.90
C SER A 42 -37.80 23.12 -4.32
N LYS A 43 -38.86 23.40 -3.54
CA LYS A 43 -40.25 23.09 -3.94
C LYS A 43 -40.78 24.23 -4.80
N GLY A 44 -40.24 24.35 -6.02
CA GLY A 44 -40.84 25.19 -7.06
C GLY A 44 -42.26 24.75 -7.40
N SER A 45 -42.96 25.56 -8.20
CA SER A 45 -44.27 25.18 -8.75
C SER A 45 -44.21 23.80 -9.41
N LYS A 46 -45.30 23.02 -9.38
CA LYS A 46 -45.36 21.69 -10.01
C LYS A 46 -44.85 21.72 -11.47
N ALA A 47 -45.11 22.81 -12.19
CA ALA A 47 -44.60 23.03 -13.55
C ALA A 47 -43.06 23.18 -13.61
N GLN A 48 -42.45 23.83 -12.62
CA GLN A 48 -40.99 23.96 -12.51
C GLN A 48 -40.34 22.60 -12.15
N LEU A 49 -41.01 21.79 -11.33
CA LEU A 49 -40.57 20.44 -11.01
C LEU A 49 -40.69 19.50 -12.22
N ILE A 50 -41.75 19.63 -13.01
CA ILE A 50 -41.93 18.91 -14.28
C ILE A 50 -40.84 19.29 -15.28
N SER A 51 -40.54 20.59 -15.45
CA SER A 51 -39.49 21.02 -16.40
C SER A 51 -38.09 20.58 -15.97
N GLN A 52 -37.79 20.59 -14.67
CA GLN A 52 -36.55 20.01 -14.14
C GLN A 52 -36.49 18.50 -14.36
N ASN A 53 -37.59 17.77 -14.13
CA ASN A 53 -37.65 16.34 -14.37
C ASN A 53 -37.50 15.98 -15.84
N LEU A 54 -38.08 16.77 -16.76
CA LEU A 54 -37.91 16.58 -18.20
C LEU A 54 -36.46 16.82 -18.63
N LYS A 55 -35.81 17.87 -18.12
CA LYS A 55 -34.37 18.12 -18.36
C LYS A 55 -33.49 16.98 -17.82
N ASN A 56 -33.82 16.46 -16.64
CA ASN A 56 -33.10 15.32 -16.06
C ASN A 56 -33.36 14.03 -16.85
N ALA A 57 -34.58 13.81 -17.33
CA ALA A 57 -34.93 12.65 -18.15
C ALA A 57 -34.19 12.68 -19.50
N ALA A 58 -34.05 13.84 -20.14
CA ALA A 58 -33.22 14.00 -21.34
C ALA A 58 -31.75 13.64 -21.06
N ARG A 59 -31.17 14.17 -19.97
CA ARG A 59 -29.81 13.82 -19.54
C ARG A 59 -29.63 12.34 -19.24
N VAL A 60 -30.62 11.69 -18.64
CA VAL A 60 -30.57 10.24 -18.35
C VAL A 60 -30.67 9.40 -19.63
N ARG A 61 -31.43 9.85 -20.64
CA ARG A 61 -31.52 9.17 -21.94
C ARG A 61 -30.22 9.31 -22.75
N GLU A 62 -29.51 10.42 -22.62
CA GLU A 62 -28.21 10.65 -23.25
C GLU A 62 -27.05 9.92 -22.56
N GLN A 63 -27.24 9.45 -21.32
CA GLN A 63 -26.22 8.65 -20.64
C GLN A 63 -26.12 7.25 -21.26
N ASP A 64 -24.87 6.79 -21.45
CA ASP A 64 -24.59 5.41 -21.88
C ASP A 64 -25.00 4.41 -20.78
N ALA A 65 -26.24 3.93 -20.89
CA ALA A 65 -26.81 2.92 -20.01
C ALA A 65 -25.98 1.63 -19.98
N HIS A 66 -25.31 1.29 -21.09
CA HIS A 66 -24.46 0.11 -21.18
C HIS A 66 -23.15 0.31 -20.40
N GLY A 67 -22.52 1.48 -20.52
CA GLY A 67 -21.34 1.87 -19.74
C GLY A 67 -21.60 1.86 -18.23
N ILE A 68 -22.77 2.36 -17.79
CA ILE A 68 -23.18 2.33 -16.37
C ILE A 68 -23.37 0.88 -15.89
N LYS A 69 -24.13 0.07 -16.63
CA LYS A 69 -24.34 -1.36 -16.30
C LYS A 69 -23.01 -2.12 -16.24
N LYS A 70 -22.10 -1.87 -17.18
CA LYS A 70 -20.75 -2.49 -17.20
C LYS A 70 -19.93 -2.10 -15.97
N LYS A 71 -19.95 -0.83 -15.57
CA LYS A 71 -19.27 -0.35 -14.34
C LYS A 71 -19.87 -1.00 -13.09
N GLU A 72 -21.19 -1.09 -13.01
CA GLU A 72 -21.88 -1.75 -11.90
C GLU A 72 -21.54 -3.24 -11.80
N LEU A 73 -21.58 -3.97 -12.93
CA LEU A 73 -21.18 -5.38 -12.99
C LEU A 73 -19.73 -5.58 -12.54
N LYS A 74 -18.81 -4.70 -12.97
CA LYS A 74 -17.40 -4.74 -12.52
C LYS A 74 -17.29 -4.52 -11.01
N LYS A 75 -18.02 -3.54 -10.45
CA LYS A 75 -18.06 -3.29 -9.00
C LYS A 75 -18.59 -4.51 -8.25
N ARG A 76 -19.69 -5.11 -8.71
CA ARG A 76 -20.26 -6.33 -8.12
C ARG A 76 -19.28 -7.50 -8.16
N LYS A 77 -18.62 -7.74 -9.30
CA LYS A 77 -17.58 -8.79 -9.42
C LYS A 77 -16.42 -8.54 -8.45
N LYS A 78 -15.97 -7.30 -8.30
CA LYS A 78 -14.90 -6.94 -7.33
C LYS A 78 -15.34 -7.23 -5.89
N GLN A 79 -16.57 -6.88 -5.52
CA GLN A 79 -17.12 -7.17 -4.20
C GLN A 79 -17.22 -8.67 -3.93
N ILE A 80 -17.69 -9.46 -4.90
CA ILE A 80 -17.76 -10.93 -4.77
C ILE A 80 -16.36 -11.52 -4.58
N LYS A 81 -15.38 -11.10 -5.39
CA LYS A 81 -13.99 -11.56 -5.25
C LYS A 81 -13.38 -11.19 -3.90
N ALA A 82 -13.68 -9.99 -3.39
CA ALA A 82 -13.20 -9.56 -2.08
C ALA A 82 -13.82 -10.39 -0.94
N LYS A 83 -15.11 -10.75 -1.05
CA LYS A 83 -15.77 -11.65 -0.09
C LYS A 83 -15.17 -13.05 -0.12
N LEU A 84 -15.00 -13.62 -1.31
CA LEU A 84 -14.38 -14.94 -1.46
C LEU A 84 -12.97 -14.96 -0.86
N ALA A 85 -12.14 -13.95 -1.17
CA ALA A 85 -10.80 -13.85 -0.61
C ALA A 85 -10.80 -13.66 0.92
N HIS A 86 -11.85 -13.06 1.49
CA HIS A 86 -12.00 -12.95 2.94
C HIS A 86 -12.41 -14.30 3.55
N GLU A 87 -13.35 -15.00 2.94
CA GLU A 87 -13.76 -16.36 3.35
C GLU A 87 -12.58 -17.33 3.28
N ASP A 88 -11.81 -17.32 2.19
CA ASP A 88 -10.60 -18.15 2.04
C ASP A 88 -9.57 -17.87 3.16
N LYS A 89 -9.40 -16.61 3.56
CA LYS A 89 -8.53 -16.24 4.68
C LYS A 89 -9.04 -16.75 6.02
N MET A 90 -10.35 -16.66 6.26
CA MET A 90 -10.97 -17.20 7.48
C MET A 90 -10.79 -18.72 7.56
N ASP A 91 -10.98 -19.43 6.45
CA ASP A 91 -10.77 -20.87 6.37
C ASP A 91 -9.31 -21.26 6.58
N GLN A 92 -8.37 -20.50 6.02
CA GLN A 92 -6.94 -20.70 6.27
C GLN A 92 -6.59 -20.48 7.74
N ASN A 93 -7.10 -19.40 8.36
CA ASN A 93 -6.88 -19.13 9.78
C ASN A 93 -7.44 -20.25 10.67
N ALA A 94 -8.64 -20.75 10.37
CA ALA A 94 -9.23 -21.87 11.09
C ALA A 94 -8.37 -23.15 10.96
N LYS A 95 -7.88 -23.46 9.75
CA LYS A 95 -6.95 -24.57 9.52
C LYS A 95 -5.65 -24.41 10.31
N LEU A 96 -5.09 -23.21 10.36
CA LEU A 96 -3.88 -22.92 11.14
C LEU A 96 -4.11 -23.11 12.64
N GLN A 97 -5.25 -22.66 13.17
CA GLN A 97 -5.60 -22.88 14.58
C GLN A 97 -5.73 -24.37 14.92
N ILE A 98 -6.34 -25.17 14.03
CA ILE A 98 -6.44 -26.63 14.22
C ILE A 98 -5.05 -27.27 14.19
N LEU A 99 -4.21 -26.88 13.22
CA LEU A 99 -2.82 -27.36 13.12
C LEU A 99 -2.00 -27.04 14.37
N GLN A 100 -2.13 -25.83 14.91
CA GLN A 100 -1.45 -25.42 16.14
C GLN A 100 -1.89 -26.31 17.32
N LYS A 101 -3.20 -26.52 17.48
CA LYS A 101 -3.73 -27.42 18.52
C LYS A 101 -3.21 -28.86 18.38
N HIS A 102 -3.21 -29.41 17.16
CA HIS A 102 -2.68 -30.77 16.92
C HIS A 102 -1.17 -30.86 17.12
N GLN A 103 -0.43 -29.77 16.85
CA GLN A 103 1.01 -29.69 17.12
C GLN A 103 1.28 -29.65 18.62
N GLU A 104 0.57 -28.82 19.39
CA GLU A 104 0.67 -28.73 20.85
C GLU A 104 0.34 -30.07 21.53
N GLN A 105 -0.68 -30.77 21.02
CA GLN A 105 -1.11 -32.08 21.53
C GLN A 105 -0.25 -33.25 21.01
N GLY A 106 0.65 -33.01 20.05
CA GLY A 106 1.45 -34.05 19.40
C GLY A 106 0.67 -35.02 18.50
N THR A 107 -0.61 -34.74 18.23
CA THR A 107 -1.53 -35.60 17.45
C THR A 107 -1.54 -35.26 15.95
N LEU A 108 -0.46 -34.68 15.44
CA LEU A 108 -0.37 -34.23 14.06
C LEU A 108 -0.47 -35.38 13.05
N THR A 109 -1.46 -35.32 12.17
CA THR A 109 -1.66 -36.35 11.14
C THR A 109 -0.56 -36.31 10.07
N GLN A 110 -0.36 -37.40 9.33
CA GLN A 110 0.66 -37.45 8.28
C GLN A 110 0.41 -36.41 7.16
N LYS A 111 -0.86 -36.12 6.85
CA LYS A 111 -1.24 -35.10 5.85
C LYS A 111 -0.88 -33.69 6.33
N GLU A 112 -1.17 -33.38 7.57
CA GLU A 112 -0.85 -32.11 8.20
C GLU A 112 0.67 -31.91 8.34
N ARG A 113 1.41 -32.97 8.68
CA ARG A 113 2.88 -32.93 8.71
C ARG A 113 3.48 -32.64 7.33
N LYS A 114 2.98 -33.29 6.28
CA LYS A 114 3.40 -33.00 4.89
C LYS A 114 3.10 -31.56 4.50
N PHE A 115 1.92 -31.06 4.86
CA PHE A 115 1.55 -29.66 4.62
C PHE A 115 2.48 -28.70 5.37
N LEU A 116 2.73 -28.93 6.66
CA LEU A 116 3.62 -28.12 7.48
C LEU A 116 5.06 -28.10 6.93
N ASN A 117 5.61 -29.25 6.56
CA ASN A 117 6.94 -29.33 5.94
C ASN A 117 7.01 -28.56 4.61
N LYS A 118 5.94 -28.57 3.81
CA LYS A 118 5.85 -27.78 2.57
C LYS A 118 5.84 -26.28 2.87
N VAL A 119 5.09 -25.86 3.90
CA VAL A 119 5.05 -24.45 4.33
C VAL A 119 6.41 -24.01 4.87
N ILE A 120 7.04 -24.82 5.73
CA ILE A 120 8.38 -24.55 6.26
C ILE A 120 9.38 -24.45 5.12
N GLY A 121 9.41 -25.40 4.18
CA GLY A 121 10.34 -25.37 3.05
C GLY A 121 10.17 -24.15 2.15
N ARG A 122 8.94 -23.63 2.00
CA ARG A 122 8.68 -22.37 1.29
C ARG A 122 9.21 -21.18 2.09
N ASN A 123 8.87 -21.09 3.37
CA ASN A 123 9.30 -20.00 4.22
C ASN A 123 10.83 -19.95 4.37
N VAL A 124 11.49 -21.10 4.52
CA VAL A 124 12.96 -21.20 4.57
C VAL A 124 13.57 -20.71 3.26
N ARG A 125 12.99 -21.06 2.10
CA ARG A 125 13.46 -20.54 0.81
C ARG A 125 13.26 -19.03 0.71
N ASP A 126 12.09 -18.53 1.09
CA ASP A 126 11.75 -17.10 1.03
C ASP A 126 12.61 -16.27 2.01
N LEU A 127 12.97 -16.84 3.18
CA LEU A 127 13.90 -16.22 4.13
C LEU A 127 15.34 -16.28 3.61
N LYS A 128 15.78 -17.45 3.13
CA LYS A 128 17.14 -17.65 2.59
C LYS A 128 17.37 -16.85 1.30
N SER A 129 16.32 -16.50 0.55
CA SER A 129 16.47 -15.60 -0.60
C SER A 129 16.78 -14.16 -0.22
N TRP A 130 16.67 -13.79 1.07
CA TRP A 130 17.14 -12.51 1.58
C TRP A 130 18.57 -12.60 2.11
N ASP A 131 19.09 -13.81 2.38
CA ASP A 131 20.52 -14.00 2.64
C ASP A 131 21.29 -13.80 1.35
N MET A 132 22.29 -12.91 1.41
CA MET A 132 23.07 -12.47 0.26
C MET A 132 23.95 -13.62 -0.26
N GLU A 133 23.89 -13.89 -1.56
CA GLU A 133 24.94 -14.60 -2.30
C GLU A 133 26.23 -13.77 -2.22
N GLY A 134 27.05 -14.04 -1.20
CA GLY A 134 28.21 -13.22 -0.87
C GLY A 134 28.56 -13.23 0.61
N GLU A 135 27.85 -14.00 1.44
CA GLU A 135 28.19 -14.14 2.86
C GLU A 135 29.65 -14.58 3.07
N GLU A 136 30.19 -15.46 2.22
CA GLU A 136 31.62 -15.81 2.25
C GLU A 136 32.53 -14.63 1.90
N THR A 137 32.26 -13.89 0.82
CA THR A 137 33.12 -12.76 0.41
C THR A 137 33.00 -11.57 1.34
N LEU A 138 31.82 -11.35 1.92
CA LEU A 138 31.56 -10.33 2.94
C LEU A 138 32.22 -10.72 4.26
N SER A 139 32.19 -12.01 4.62
CA SER A 139 32.87 -12.52 5.81
C SER A 139 34.39 -12.45 5.65
N GLU A 140 34.94 -12.80 4.48
CA GLU A 140 36.37 -12.62 4.17
C GLU A 140 36.78 -11.13 4.19
N LEU A 141 35.94 -10.24 3.65
CA LEU A 141 36.19 -8.80 3.70
C LEU A 141 36.14 -8.28 5.15
N GLN A 142 35.16 -8.73 5.93
CA GLN A 142 35.03 -8.39 7.35
C GLN A 142 36.24 -8.87 8.15
N GLU A 143 36.69 -10.10 7.89
CA GLU A 143 37.89 -10.67 8.51
C GLU A 143 39.13 -9.86 8.12
N SER A 144 39.29 -9.50 6.85
CA SER A 144 40.36 -8.63 6.35
C SER A 144 40.35 -7.22 6.98
N ILE A 145 39.17 -6.63 7.21
CA ILE A 145 39.02 -5.34 7.90
C ILE A 145 39.39 -5.46 9.38
N LEU A 146 38.96 -6.53 10.05
CA LEU A 146 39.34 -6.79 11.44
C LEU A 146 40.86 -7.01 11.58
N ASP A 147 41.45 -7.73 10.63
CA ASP A 147 42.89 -8.01 10.56
C ASP A 147 43.73 -6.77 10.25
N SER A 148 43.26 -5.90 9.36
CA SER A 148 43.97 -4.66 9.04
C SER A 148 43.91 -3.66 10.21
N ARG A 149 42.79 -3.63 10.94
CA ARG A 149 42.63 -2.80 12.15
C ARG A 149 43.50 -3.29 13.32
N SER A 150 43.71 -4.60 13.45
CA SER A 150 44.61 -5.17 14.46
C SER A 150 46.10 -4.96 14.12
N LYS A 151 46.46 -4.93 12.83
CA LYS A 151 47.84 -4.72 12.34
C LYS A 151 48.29 -3.25 12.30
N GLN A 152 47.38 -2.28 12.33
CA GLN A 152 47.72 -0.83 12.38
C GLN A 152 48.47 -0.40 13.66
N GLY A 153 48.49 -1.22 14.71
CA GLY A 153 49.27 -0.95 15.93
C GLY A 153 50.76 -1.30 15.87
N SER A 154 51.24 -2.06 14.86
CA SER A 154 52.56 -2.73 14.94
C SER A 154 53.53 -2.46 13.78
N ALA A 155 53.21 -1.59 12.83
CA ALA A 155 54.07 -1.36 11.66
C ALA A 155 54.58 0.09 11.55
N ARG A 156 55.10 0.64 12.65
CA ARG A 156 56.00 1.81 12.58
C ARG A 156 57.44 1.32 12.49
N SER A 157 57.92 1.02 11.29
CA SER A 157 59.35 1.14 10.98
C SER A 157 59.64 0.83 9.51
N LYS A 158 60.14 1.88 8.83
CA LYS A 158 61.05 1.85 7.67
C LYS A 158 60.46 1.56 6.29
N LYS A 159 60.38 2.63 5.50
CA LYS A 159 61.09 2.77 4.21
C LYS A 159 61.06 4.25 3.83
N GLY A 160 62.14 4.88 3.38
CA GLY A 160 63.13 4.39 2.42
C GLY A 160 62.97 5.28 1.19
N ARG A 161 64.05 5.98 0.81
CA ARG A 161 64.09 7.13 -0.10
C ARG A 161 63.44 6.90 -1.47
N LYS A 162 62.90 8.00 -2.00
CA LYS A 162 62.51 8.24 -3.40
C LYS A 162 63.62 7.82 -4.36
N ASP A 163 63.27 7.04 -5.37
CA ASP A 163 63.92 7.11 -6.68
C ASP A 163 62.86 7.21 -7.77
N PHE A 164 63.00 8.29 -8.54
CA PHE A 164 62.21 8.67 -9.70
C PHE A 164 62.52 7.71 -10.85
N ARG A 165 61.52 7.00 -11.36
CA ARG A 165 61.57 6.33 -12.66
C ARG A 165 60.37 6.71 -13.50
N GLU A 166 60.66 7.62 -14.41
CA GLU A 166 59.87 8.00 -15.57
C GLU A 166 59.62 6.75 -16.44
N ALA A 167 58.35 6.35 -16.53
CA ALA A 167 57.88 5.43 -17.56
C ALA A 167 56.48 5.90 -17.97
N GLN A 168 56.45 6.73 -19.01
CA GLN A 168 55.24 6.96 -19.78
C GLN A 168 54.73 5.60 -20.32
N SER A 169 53.64 5.11 -19.75
CA SER A 169 52.76 4.13 -20.39
C SER A 169 51.33 4.46 -19.98
N SER A 170 50.82 5.59 -20.49
CA SER A 170 49.41 5.96 -20.40
C SER A 170 48.61 5.11 -21.40
N LYS A 171 48.44 3.83 -21.10
CA LYS A 171 47.27 3.06 -21.51
C LYS A 171 46.64 2.52 -20.24
N ALA A 172 45.89 3.39 -19.56
CA ALA A 172 44.99 2.98 -18.51
C ALA A 172 43.99 1.98 -19.11
N GLN A 173 44.20 0.70 -18.82
CA GLN A 173 43.24 -0.36 -19.08
C GLN A 173 42.09 -0.22 -18.10
N THR A 174 41.05 0.53 -18.47
CA THR A 174 39.76 0.49 -17.79
C THR A 174 38.62 0.54 -18.81
N SER A 175 38.64 -0.37 -19.78
CA SER A 175 37.46 -0.61 -20.62
C SER A 175 36.64 -1.75 -20.02
N ASP A 176 35.59 -1.43 -19.24
CA ASP A 176 34.50 -2.39 -19.04
C ASP A 176 33.73 -2.48 -20.37
N HIS A 177 33.81 -3.64 -21.02
CA HIS A 177 33.26 -3.89 -22.36
C HIS A 177 31.73 -3.72 -22.42
N ARG A 178 31.05 -3.69 -21.27
CA ARG A 178 29.61 -3.47 -21.15
C ARG A 178 29.20 -2.00 -21.28
N TYR A 179 30.12 -1.06 -21.02
CA TYR A 179 29.84 0.37 -21.03
C TYR A 179 30.95 1.13 -21.75
N ALA A 180 30.94 1.07 -23.08
CA ALA A 180 31.91 1.75 -23.95
C ALA A 180 31.92 3.30 -23.82
N GLY A 181 30.96 3.88 -23.10
CA GLY A 181 30.84 5.32 -22.84
C GLY A 181 31.04 5.75 -21.38
N LEU A 182 31.49 4.85 -20.50
CA LEU A 182 31.73 5.20 -19.09
C LEU A 182 33.01 6.02 -18.89
N THR A 183 33.97 5.89 -19.80
CA THR A 183 35.32 6.50 -19.69
C THR A 183 35.68 7.63 -20.66
N PRO A 184 34.95 7.99 -21.75
CA PRO A 184 35.38 9.07 -22.65
C PRO A 184 35.01 10.48 -22.16
N GLY A 185 34.57 10.63 -20.90
CA GLY A 185 34.22 11.94 -20.33
C GLY A 185 34.36 12.04 -18.81
N LEU A 186 34.84 10.99 -18.13
CA LEU A 186 35.20 11.10 -16.72
C LEU A 186 36.58 11.76 -16.65
N ALA A 187 36.65 12.96 -16.07
CA ALA A 187 37.92 13.66 -15.92
C ALA A 187 38.88 12.81 -15.06
N PRO A 188 40.18 12.75 -15.38
CA PRO A 188 41.15 12.10 -14.52
C PRO A 188 41.23 12.88 -13.21
N VAL A 189 40.51 12.40 -12.20
CA VAL A 189 40.54 12.96 -10.84
C VAL A 189 41.92 12.66 -10.27
N GLY A 190 42.70 13.71 -10.05
CA GLY A 190 44.03 13.60 -9.44
C GLY A 190 43.90 13.39 -7.93
N LEU A 191 44.90 12.75 -7.30
CA LEU A 191 44.96 12.62 -5.83
C LEU A 191 44.96 13.96 -5.08
N SER A 192 45.14 15.09 -5.80
CA SER A 192 45.08 16.45 -5.26
C SER A 192 43.68 17.08 -5.27
N ASP A 193 42.72 16.50 -6.01
CA ASP A 193 41.36 17.04 -6.18
C ASP A 193 40.43 16.64 -5.00
N GLU A 194 40.83 15.64 -4.22
CA GLU A 194 40.07 15.14 -3.05
C GLU A 194 40.48 15.82 -1.72
N GLU A 195 41.55 16.63 -1.71
CA GLU A 195 42.12 17.18 -0.45
C GLU A 195 41.98 18.70 -0.25
N GLU A 196 41.44 19.46 -1.20
CA GLU A 196 41.18 20.90 -1.01
C GLU A 196 39.69 21.14 -0.73
N SER A 197 39.32 21.11 0.55
CA SER A 197 37.99 21.50 1.01
C SER A 197 37.77 22.99 0.70
N ASP A 198 36.93 23.28 -0.30
CA ASP A 198 36.47 24.65 -0.62
C ASP A 198 35.90 25.31 0.64
N GLY A 199 36.68 26.26 1.18
CA GLY A 199 36.29 27.05 2.34
C GLY A 199 35.67 28.37 1.92
N GLU A 200 34.33 28.38 1.78
CA GLU A 200 33.42 29.48 2.14
C GLU A 200 32.06 28.94 2.62
#